data_AF-A0A915PCH3-F1
#
_entry.id   AF-A0A915PCH3-F1
#
_cell.length_a   1.000
_cell.length_b   1.000
_cell.length_c   1.000
_cell.angle_alpha   90.00
_cell.angle_beta   90.00
_cell.angle_gamma   90.00
#
_symmetry.space_group_name_H-M   'P 1'
#
loop_
_entity.id
_entity.type
_entity.pdbx_description
1 polymer ?
#
loop_
_entity_poly.entity_id
_entity_poly.type
_entity_poly.pdbx_seq_one_letter_code
_entity_poly.pdbx_strand_id
1 'polypeptide(L)'
;MYVLINGQDENEILRSFRWARWEERTIDCTTSHRKELDQCTLIARNAKIFRDPSKYKCRREEMPATNWNTLLRNSTTRLACPIGCESDFNLSVIVKSPQNNPLCQKYYTYGKYRDQKDGDWYLWLTEPCRTNLTTWCRFKDIPLFTPKLQH
;
A
#
# COMPACT_ATOMS: atom_id res chain seq x y z
N MET A 1 44.39 -8.54 -14.13
CA MET A 1 44.41 -8.53 -12.64
C MET A 1 42.97 -8.31 -12.20
N TYR A 2 42.26 -9.37 -11.83
CA TYR A 2 40.84 -9.29 -11.44
C TYR A 2 40.76 -9.43 -9.93
N VAL A 3 40.10 -8.47 -9.29
CA VAL A 3 39.93 -8.38 -7.84
C VAL A 3 38.81 -9.32 -7.43
N LEU A 4 39.15 -10.37 -6.67
CA LEU A 4 38.19 -11.21 -5.96
C LEU A 4 37.62 -10.42 -4.80
N ILE A 5 36.35 -10.02 -4.88
CA ILE A 5 35.59 -9.55 -3.73
C ILE A 5 34.88 -10.77 -3.15
N ASN A 6 35.44 -11.33 -2.07
CA ASN A 6 34.82 -12.25 -1.11
C ASN A 6 33.88 -13.34 -1.67
N GLY A 7 34.45 -14.44 -2.19
CA GLY A 7 34.03 -15.81 -1.88
C GLY A 7 32.54 -16.23 -1.96
N GLN A 8 31.68 -15.52 -2.69
CA GLN A 8 30.33 -15.99 -3.01
C GLN A 8 30.27 -16.34 -4.50
N ASP A 9 29.78 -17.54 -4.80
CA ASP A 9 29.55 -18.02 -6.17
C ASP A 9 28.62 -17.02 -6.89
N GLU A 10 29.07 -16.47 -8.00
CA GLU A 10 28.33 -15.49 -8.82
C GLU A 10 26.94 -16.04 -9.22
N ASN A 11 26.83 -17.36 -9.40
CA ASN A 11 25.57 -18.04 -9.64
C ASN A 11 24.62 -18.01 -8.44
N GLU A 12 25.13 -18.04 -7.21
CA GLU A 12 24.32 -17.96 -5.99
C GLU A 12 23.75 -16.54 -5.80
N ILE A 13 24.56 -15.52 -6.10
CA ILE A 13 24.14 -14.11 -6.09
C ILE A 13 23.06 -13.86 -7.16
N LEU A 14 23.26 -14.34 -8.38
CA LEU A 14 22.28 -14.21 -9.47
C LEU A 14 20.99 -15.01 -9.19
N ARG A 15 21.08 -16.17 -8.54
CA ARG A 15 19.91 -16.95 -8.09
C ARG A 15 19.17 -16.29 -6.93
N SER A 16 19.84 -15.46 -6.13
CA SER A 16 19.22 -14.70 -5.03
C SER A 16 18.46 -13.47 -5.53
N PHE A 17 18.85 -12.92 -6.68
CA PHE A 17 18.24 -11.71 -7.21
C PHE A 17 16.84 -11.98 -7.77
N ARG A 18 15.92 -11.07 -7.45
CA ARG A 18 14.51 -11.12 -7.85
C ARG A 18 14.10 -9.76 -8.40
N TRP A 19 13.47 -9.75 -9.58
CA TRP A 19 12.87 -8.54 -10.15
C TRP A 19 11.69 -8.08 -9.29
N ALA A 20 11.49 -6.76 -9.26
CA ALA A 20 10.34 -6.17 -8.59
C ALA A 20 9.10 -6.29 -9.46
N ARG A 21 8.07 -6.92 -8.92
CA ARG A 21 6.72 -6.90 -9.43
C ARG A 21 5.94 -5.80 -8.73
N TRP A 22 5.14 -5.07 -9.50
CA TRP A 22 4.31 -4.00 -8.97
C TRP A 22 2.85 -4.37 -9.17
N GLU A 23 2.06 -4.25 -8.11
CA GLU A 23 0.62 -4.47 -8.18
C GLU A 23 -0.11 -3.24 -7.70
N GLU A 24 -1.08 -2.78 -8.50
CA GLU A 24 -1.96 -1.70 -8.11
C GLU A 24 -2.90 -2.13 -6.97
N ARG A 25 -3.15 -1.22 -6.04
CA ARG A 25 -4.15 -1.31 -4.98
C ARG A 25 -4.93 -0.02 -4.88
N THR A 26 -6.24 -0.12 -4.86
CA THR A 26 -7.10 1.05 -4.67
C THR A 26 -8.05 0.78 -3.51
N ILE A 27 -8.16 1.73 -2.58
CA ILE A 27 -9.32 1.78 -1.68
C ILE A 27 -10.34 2.74 -2.28
N ASP A 28 -11.56 2.25 -2.48
CA ASP A 28 -12.69 3.08 -2.91
C ASP A 28 -13.54 3.45 -1.71
N CYS A 29 -13.48 4.72 -1.33
CA CYS A 29 -14.22 5.30 -0.22
C CYS A 29 -15.34 6.25 -0.70
N THR A 30 -15.63 6.27 -2.00
CA THR A 30 -16.63 7.15 -2.63
C THR A 30 -17.96 6.43 -2.88
N THR A 31 -17.90 5.11 -3.09
CA THR A 31 -19.04 4.26 -3.45
C THR A 31 -19.85 3.78 -2.26
N SER A 32 -19.37 3.95 -1.02
CA SER A 32 -20.18 3.68 0.16
C SER A 32 -21.35 4.66 0.21
N HIS A 33 -22.55 4.14 -0.09
CA HIS A 33 -23.80 4.82 0.17
C HIS A 33 -23.73 5.39 1.59
N ARG A 34 -24.06 6.68 1.74
CA ARG A 34 -23.85 7.59 2.88
C ARG A 34 -24.17 7.07 4.30
N LYS A 35 -24.60 5.82 4.47
CA LYS A 35 -25.00 5.19 5.74
C LYS A 35 -23.86 4.52 6.51
N GLU A 36 -22.75 4.12 5.88
CA GLU A 36 -21.63 3.50 6.61
C GLU A 36 -20.30 4.22 6.32
N LEU A 37 -19.96 5.16 7.21
CA LEU A 37 -18.80 6.05 7.10
C LEU A 37 -17.44 5.33 7.07
N ASP A 38 -17.38 4.08 7.56
CA ASP A 38 -16.15 3.32 7.71
C ASP A 38 -15.97 2.25 6.61
N GLN A 39 -16.86 2.22 5.60
CA GLN A 39 -16.78 1.26 4.51
C GLN A 39 -16.04 1.84 3.31
N CYS A 40 -14.77 1.44 3.14
CA CYS A 40 -14.10 1.48 1.85
C CYS A 40 -13.93 0.07 1.31
N THR A 41 -13.91 -0.08 0.00
CA THR A 41 -13.71 -1.38 -0.66
C THR A 41 -12.30 -1.47 -1.23
N LEU A 42 -11.59 -2.57 -0.96
CA LEU A 42 -10.32 -2.85 -1.62
C LEU A 42 -10.55 -3.34 -3.05
N ILE A 43 -9.89 -2.69 -4.00
CA ILE A 43 -9.83 -3.07 -5.40
C ILE A 43 -8.38 -3.49 -5.71
N ALA A 44 -8.20 -4.77 -6.07
CA ALA A 44 -6.90 -5.38 -6.35
C ALA A 44 -6.96 -6.24 -7.62
N ARG A 45 -7.35 -5.64 -8.75
CA ARG A 45 -7.67 -6.36 -10.01
C ARG A 45 -6.53 -7.22 -10.55
N ASN A 46 -5.28 -6.77 -10.37
CA ASN A 46 -4.09 -7.41 -10.91
C ASN A 46 -3.25 -8.11 -9.83
N ALA A 47 -3.87 -8.50 -8.71
CA ALA A 47 -3.17 -9.23 -7.67
C ALA A 47 -2.83 -10.66 -8.11
N LYS A 48 -1.58 -11.08 -7.94
CA LYS A 48 -1.12 -12.45 -8.22
C LYS A 48 -1.90 -13.48 -7.40
N ILE A 49 -2.23 -13.13 -6.16
CA ILE A 49 -3.08 -13.91 -5.28
C ILE A 49 -4.40 -13.15 -5.12
N PHE A 50 -5.52 -13.83 -5.34
CA PHE A 50 -6.84 -13.25 -5.18
C PHE A 50 -7.00 -12.68 -3.76
N ARG A 51 -7.47 -11.42 -3.69
CA ARG A 51 -7.71 -10.70 -2.44
C ARG A 51 -9.21 -10.51 -2.26
N ASP A 52 -9.79 -11.29 -1.36
CA ASP A 52 -11.19 -11.19 -0.98
C ASP A 52 -11.45 -9.84 -0.27
N PRO A 53 -12.22 -8.90 -0.87
CA PRO A 53 -12.44 -7.58 -0.31
C PRO A 53 -13.06 -7.61 1.10
N SER A 54 -13.83 -8.66 1.44
CA SER A 54 -14.50 -8.77 2.74
C SER A 54 -13.53 -8.92 3.92
N LYS A 55 -12.29 -9.34 3.64
CA LYS A 55 -11.21 -9.48 4.62
C LYS A 55 -10.45 -8.18 4.87
N TYR A 56 -10.60 -7.19 3.98
CA TYR A 56 -9.90 -5.91 4.05
C TYR A 56 -10.80 -4.83 4.62
N LYS A 57 -11.17 -4.98 5.89
CA LYS A 57 -12.03 -4.03 6.59
C LYS A 57 -11.21 -2.86 7.12
N CYS A 58 -11.65 -1.66 6.82
CA CYS A 58 -11.08 -0.46 7.40
C CYS A 58 -11.46 -0.35 8.88
N ARG A 59 -10.59 0.27 9.68
CA ARG A 59 -10.82 0.56 11.09
C ARG A 59 -10.70 2.05 11.36
N ARG A 60 -11.50 2.55 12.29
CA ARG A 60 -11.36 3.90 12.82
C ARG A 60 -10.35 3.89 13.95
N GLU A 61 -9.37 4.79 13.88
CA GLU A 61 -8.32 4.93 14.88
C GLU A 61 -8.05 6.41 15.16
N GLU A 62 -7.45 6.71 16.31
CA GLU A 62 -7.12 8.08 16.68
C GLU A 62 -6.04 8.66 15.77
N MET A 63 -6.13 9.97 15.51
CA MET A 63 -5.10 10.66 14.76
C MET A 63 -3.82 10.74 15.62
N PRO A 64 -2.64 10.33 15.11
CA PRO A 64 -1.41 10.42 15.88
C PRO A 64 -1.10 11.88 16.27
N ALA A 65 -0.87 12.11 17.57
CA ALA A 65 -0.68 13.44 18.16
C ALA A 65 0.70 14.07 17.88
N THR A 66 1.61 13.37 17.21
CA THR A 66 2.98 13.84 16.95
C THR A 66 2.99 15.08 16.06
N ASN A 67 3.51 16.18 16.60
CA ASN A 67 3.65 17.51 15.99
C ASN A 67 2.54 17.85 14.99
N TRP A 68 1.34 18.03 15.56
CA TRP A 68 0.23 18.82 15.06
C TRP A 68 0.00 18.64 13.55
N ASN A 69 -1.02 17.86 13.20
CA ASN A 69 -1.78 18.10 11.97
C ASN A 69 -2.37 19.53 12.03
N THR A 70 -1.54 20.54 11.77
CA THR A 70 -1.87 21.96 11.85
C THR A 70 -3.03 22.31 10.92
N LEU A 71 -3.23 21.52 9.86
CA LEU A 71 -4.33 21.64 8.92
C LEU A 71 -5.60 20.86 9.30
N LEU A 72 -5.58 19.97 10.32
CA LEU A 72 -6.75 19.19 10.78
C LEU A 72 -6.88 19.15 12.31
N ARG A 73 -6.87 20.34 12.95
CA ARG A 73 -7.09 20.46 14.40
C ARG A 73 -8.41 19.85 14.90
N ASN A 74 -9.42 19.80 14.03
CA ASN A 74 -10.75 19.30 14.39
C ASN A 74 -10.93 17.80 14.13
N SER A 75 -9.97 17.15 13.46
CA SER A 75 -10.11 15.74 13.16
C SER A 75 -9.38 14.88 14.18
N THR A 76 -10.16 14.23 15.04
CA THR A 76 -9.68 13.37 16.13
C THR A 76 -9.45 11.94 15.69
N THR A 77 -10.02 11.52 14.55
CA THR A 77 -9.96 10.13 14.07
C THR A 77 -9.62 10.05 12.59
N ARG A 78 -9.04 8.93 12.19
CA ARG A 78 -8.81 8.55 10.79
C ARG A 78 -9.38 7.17 10.52
N LEU A 79 -9.83 6.96 9.30
CA LEU A 79 -10.15 5.65 8.77
C LEU A 79 -8.89 5.08 8.14
N ALA A 80 -8.44 3.91 8.61
CA ALA A 80 -7.27 3.21 8.12
C ALA A 80 -7.70 1.88 7.49
N CYS A 81 -7.32 1.66 6.24
CA CYS A 81 -7.69 0.49 5.45
C CYS A 81 -6.45 -0.33 5.09
N PRO A 82 -6.42 -1.65 5.41
CA PRO A 82 -5.36 -2.53 4.94
C PRO A 82 -5.47 -2.71 3.42
N ILE A 83 -4.33 -2.86 2.75
CA ILE A 83 -4.29 -2.96 1.27
C ILE A 83 -3.67 -4.26 0.75
N GLY A 84 -3.30 -5.19 1.64
CA GLY A 84 -2.74 -6.48 1.24
C GLY A 84 -1.41 -6.32 0.50
N CYS A 85 -0.57 -5.43 1.02
CA CYS A 85 0.82 -5.29 0.66
C CYS A 85 1.67 -5.71 1.87
N GLU A 86 1.84 -7.01 2.12
CA GLU A 86 2.57 -7.54 3.29
C GLU A 86 4.09 -7.27 3.23
N SER A 87 4.57 -6.82 2.07
CA SER A 87 5.97 -6.57 1.79
C SER A 87 6.56 -5.43 2.62
N ASP A 88 7.76 -5.67 3.16
CA ASP A 88 8.56 -4.68 3.88
C ASP A 88 9.06 -3.51 3.03
N PHE A 89 8.93 -3.62 1.71
CA PHE A 89 9.33 -2.53 0.83
C PHE A 89 8.44 -1.30 1.02
N ASN A 90 9.07 -0.13 1.01
CA ASN A 90 8.37 1.15 0.96
C ASN A 90 7.40 1.16 -0.23
N LEU A 91 6.13 1.42 0.05
CA LEU A 91 5.11 1.57 -0.98
C LEU A 91 5.38 2.79 -1.86
N SER A 92 5.02 2.68 -3.14
CA SER A 92 5.13 3.80 -4.09
C SER A 92 3.79 4.51 -4.31
N VAL A 93 3.90 5.82 -4.48
CA VAL A 93 2.94 6.92 -4.77
C VAL A 93 1.44 6.62 -4.69
N ILE A 94 0.77 7.50 -3.94
CA ILE A 94 -0.69 7.56 -3.76
C ILE A 94 -1.28 8.46 -4.87
N VAL A 95 -1.94 7.87 -5.86
CA VAL A 95 -2.74 8.58 -6.89
C VAL A 95 -4.16 8.76 -6.34
N LYS A 96 -4.72 9.97 -6.47
CA LYS A 96 -6.13 10.24 -6.16
C LYS A 96 -6.97 10.15 -7.41
N SER A 97 -8.08 9.45 -7.34
CA SER A 97 -9.18 9.57 -8.30
C SER A 97 -10.47 9.83 -7.51
N PRO A 98 -11.27 10.87 -7.79
CA PRO A 98 -11.14 11.94 -8.77
C PRO A 98 -10.11 13.01 -8.36
N GLN A 99 -9.46 13.61 -9.35
CA GLN A 99 -8.26 14.44 -9.17
C GLN A 99 -8.49 15.75 -8.39
N ASN A 100 -9.72 16.14 -8.05
CA ASN A 100 -10.02 17.47 -7.53
C ASN A 100 -11.02 17.50 -6.36
N ASN A 101 -10.81 16.69 -5.31
CA ASN A 101 -11.44 16.96 -4.01
C ASN A 101 -10.57 17.96 -3.21
N PRO A 102 -10.94 19.25 -3.08
CA PRO A 102 -10.14 20.25 -2.38
C PRO A 102 -9.99 19.97 -0.89
N LEU A 103 -10.90 19.15 -0.34
CA LEU A 103 -10.86 18.68 1.05
C LEU A 103 -9.82 17.59 1.27
N CYS A 104 -9.22 17.05 0.20
CA CYS A 104 -8.21 16.00 0.28
C CYS A 104 -6.82 16.56 -0.02
N GLN A 105 -5.98 16.68 1.01
CA GLN A 105 -4.57 17.06 0.95
C GLN A 105 -3.65 15.93 1.46
N LYS A 106 -2.56 15.66 0.72
CA LYS A 106 -1.62 14.57 1.04
C LYS A 106 -0.94 14.82 2.37
N TYR A 107 -0.73 13.77 3.15
CA TYR A 107 -0.12 13.78 4.48
C TYR A 107 -0.94 14.46 5.58
N TYR A 108 -1.88 15.33 5.22
CA TYR A 108 -2.79 15.98 6.16
C TYR A 108 -4.08 15.19 6.33
N THR A 109 -4.78 14.98 5.22
CA THR A 109 -6.14 14.38 5.22
C THR A 109 -6.13 12.93 4.77
N TYR A 110 -5.02 12.47 4.20
CA TYR A 110 -4.82 11.07 3.86
C TYR A 110 -3.33 10.77 3.73
N GLY A 111 -2.98 9.50 3.80
CA GLY A 111 -1.62 9.06 3.65
C GLY A 111 -1.52 7.54 3.69
N LYS A 112 -0.34 7.09 4.12
CA LYS A 112 -0.07 5.69 4.34
C LYS A 112 0.81 5.51 5.57
N TYR A 113 0.71 4.36 6.21
CA TYR A 113 1.67 3.91 7.20
C TYR A 113 1.80 2.40 7.12
N ARG A 114 2.84 1.85 7.72
CA ARG A 114 3.00 0.41 7.87
C ARG A 114 2.64 0.03 9.29
N ASP A 115 1.72 -0.91 9.44
CA ASP A 115 1.42 -1.48 10.74
C ASP A 115 2.38 -2.65 10.98
N GLN A 116 3.21 -2.55 12.02
CA GLN A 116 4.19 -3.61 12.33
C GLN A 116 3.55 -4.85 12.93
N LYS A 117 2.38 -4.74 13.57
CA LYS A 117 1.67 -5.87 14.18
C LYS A 117 0.99 -6.70 13.12
N ASP A 118 0.34 -6.03 12.17
CA ASP A 118 -0.38 -6.70 11.08
C ASP A 118 0.56 -7.07 9.92
N GLY A 119 1.76 -6.48 9.87
CA GLY A 119 2.73 -6.69 8.79
C GLY A 119 2.32 -6.07 7.45
N ASP A 120 1.18 -5.39 7.40
CA ASP A 120 0.60 -4.80 6.20
C ASP A 120 0.80 -3.29 6.16
N TRP A 121 0.73 -2.75 4.95
CA TRP A 121 0.55 -1.33 4.76
C TRP A 121 -0.92 -0.96 4.84
N TYR A 122 -1.14 0.24 5.35
CA TYR A 122 -2.44 0.86 5.48
C TYR A 122 -2.47 2.16 4.69
N LEU A 123 -3.57 2.38 3.98
CA LEU A 123 -3.94 3.71 3.50
C LEU A 123 -4.91 4.30 4.50
N TRP A 124 -4.66 5.54 4.92
CA TRP A 124 -5.55 6.24 5.83
C TRP A 124 -6.11 7.49 5.18
N LEU A 125 -7.32 7.85 5.56
CA LEU A 125 -7.97 9.12 5.25
C LEU A 125 -8.71 9.62 6.48
N THR A 126 -9.00 10.91 6.52
CA THR A 126 -9.72 11.52 7.63
C THR A 126 -10.72 12.54 7.10
N GLU A 127 -11.80 12.72 7.84
CA GLU A 127 -12.89 13.60 7.44
C GLU A 127 -12.42 15.07 7.36
N PRO A 128 -12.95 15.86 6.40
CA PRO A 128 -14.01 15.52 5.43
C PRO A 128 -13.49 14.95 4.09
N CYS A 129 -12.22 14.52 4.00
CA CYS A 129 -11.68 13.96 2.76
C CYS A 129 -12.31 12.60 2.44
N ARG A 130 -12.92 12.49 1.27
CA ARG A 130 -13.35 11.22 0.65
C ARG A 130 -12.90 11.16 -0.79
N THR A 131 -12.15 10.11 -1.13
CA THR A 131 -11.55 9.92 -2.45
C THR A 131 -11.10 8.46 -2.60
N ASN A 132 -10.84 8.04 -3.83
CA ASN A 132 -10.19 6.76 -4.08
C ASN A 132 -8.69 6.98 -4.03
N LEU A 133 -8.01 6.19 -3.20
CA LEU A 133 -6.57 6.23 -3.03
C LEU A 133 -5.96 4.99 -3.66
N THR A 134 -5.19 5.20 -4.73
CA THR A 134 -4.49 4.14 -5.45
C THR A 134 -3.01 4.17 -5.09
N THR A 135 -2.40 3.02 -4.82
CA THR A 135 -0.96 2.84 -4.58
C THR A 135 -0.45 1.60 -5.30
N TRP A 136 0.88 1.42 -5.30
CA TRP A 136 1.52 0.27 -5.92
C TRP A 136 2.30 -0.55 -4.88
N CYS A 137 1.85 -1.78 -4.61
CA CYS A 137 2.60 -2.75 -3.81
C CYS A 137 3.84 -3.21 -4.57
N ARG A 138 4.99 -3.28 -3.89
CA ARG A 138 6.24 -3.80 -4.45
C ARG A 138 6.56 -5.18 -3.87
N PHE A 139 6.66 -6.19 -4.74
CA PHE A 139 7.06 -7.54 -4.36
C PHE A 139 8.37 -7.91 -5.09
N LYS A 140 9.35 -8.51 -4.41
CA LYS A 140 10.59 -9.01 -5.03
C LYS A 140 10.53 -10.53 -5.19
N ASP A 141 9.63 -10.99 -6.05
CA ASP A 141 9.33 -12.41 -6.20
C ASP A 141 9.41 -12.94 -7.64
N ILE A 142 9.83 -12.11 -8.60
CA ILE A 142 10.04 -12.55 -9.98
C ILE A 142 11.48 -13.08 -10.12
N PRO A 143 11.70 -14.36 -10.47
CA PRO A 143 13.03 -14.90 -10.72
C PRO A 143 13.68 -14.28 -11.97
N LEU A 144 15.01 -14.11 -11.97
CA LEU A 144 15.78 -13.66 -13.14
C LEU A 144 15.80 -14.70 -14.27
N PHE A 145 15.89 -15.96 -13.89
CA PHE A 145 15.95 -17.09 -14.81
C PHE A 145 14.79 -18.04 -14.52
N THR A 146 13.90 -18.20 -15.49
CA THR A 146 13.06 -19.40 -15.59
C THR A 146 13.90 -20.47 -16.25
N PRO A 147 14.31 -21.55 -15.55
CA PRO A 147 14.94 -22.67 -16.22
C PRO A 147 13.95 -23.16 -17.28
N LYS A 148 14.37 -23.12 -18.56
CA LYS A 148 13.60 -23.74 -19.64
C LYS A 148 13.47 -25.21 -19.25
N LEU A 149 12.23 -25.67 -19.07
CA LEU A 149 11.94 -27.10 -18.99
C LEU A 149 12.53 -27.74 -20.24
N GLN A 150 13.61 -28.50 -20.06
CA GLN A 150 14.10 -29.40 -21.10
C GLN A 150 13.03 -30.47 -21.27
N HIS A 151 12.35 -30.44 -22.41
CA HIS A 151 11.52 -31.53 -22.89
C HIS A 151 12.37 -32.73 -23.27
#